data_AF-A0A401M3U9-F1
#
_entry.id   AF-A0A401M3U9-F1
#
_cell.length_a   1.000
_cell.length_b   1.000
_cell.length_c   1.000
_cell.angle_alpha   90.00
_cell.angle_beta   90.00
_cell.angle_gamma   90.00
#
_symmetry.space_group_name_H-M   'P 1'
#
loop_
_entity.id
_entity.type
_entity.pdbx_description
1 polymer ?
#
loop_
_entity_poly.entity_id
_entity_poly.type
_entity_poly.pdbx_seq_one_letter_code
_entity_poly.pdbx_strand_id
1 'polypeptide(L)'
;MLSGVVMAAGTVENRGTGLRVLAVCPGATKTEFYDAAGSETADYGAKRVTPEHVVKMALDTLDRRSAPPSVITNGRPIALAGKILPRRLIVRFMGRMARR
;
A
#
# COMPACT_ATOMS: atom_id res chain seq x y z
N MET A 1 -7.12 7.97 -8.22
CA MET A 1 -7.98 6.80 -8.49
C MET A 1 -7.17 5.80 -9.28
N LEU A 2 -7.40 4.50 -9.07
CA LEU A 2 -6.61 3.32 -9.48
C LEU A 2 -5.54 2.94 -8.44
N SER A 3 -5.51 1.76 -7.83
CA SER A 3 -6.24 0.52 -8.12
C SER A 3 -6.62 -0.16 -6.80
N GLY A 4 -7.89 -0.53 -6.66
CA GLY A 4 -8.43 -1.20 -5.49
C GLY A 4 -8.09 -2.68 -5.50
N VAL A 5 -7.56 -3.16 -4.38
CA VAL A 5 -7.80 -4.51 -3.89
C VAL A 5 -8.21 -4.36 -2.44
N VAL A 6 -9.52 -4.26 -2.23
CA VAL A 6 -10.14 -4.44 -0.92
C VAL A 6 -10.60 -5.88 -0.82
N MET A 7 -9.98 -6.62 0.07
CA MET A 7 -10.57 -7.80 0.71
C MET A 7 -10.17 -7.66 2.17
N ALA A 8 -11.10 -7.43 3.11
CA ALA A 8 -10.81 -7.07 4.50
C ALA A 8 -11.08 -8.19 5.53
N ALA A 9 -10.13 -8.53 6.43
CA ALA A 9 -10.45 -9.16 7.74
C ALA A 9 -9.43 -8.81 8.82
N GLY A 10 -9.96 -8.05 9.74
CA GLY A 10 -10.34 -8.59 11.03
C GLY A 10 -11.50 -7.74 11.50
N THR A 11 -12.59 -7.69 10.72
CA THR A 11 -13.78 -6.94 11.18
C THR A 11 -14.32 -7.67 12.39
N VAL A 12 -14.77 -6.93 13.41
CA VAL A 12 -15.48 -7.51 14.56
C VAL A 12 -16.60 -8.44 14.08
N GLU A 13 -17.22 -8.11 12.96
CA GLU A 13 -18.31 -8.82 12.30
C GLU A 13 -17.97 -10.26 11.89
N ASN A 14 -16.71 -10.55 11.49
CA ASN A 14 -16.33 -11.89 11.04
C ASN A 14 -15.71 -12.76 12.16
N ARG A 15 -15.64 -12.27 13.41
CA ARG A 15 -15.10 -13.06 14.52
C ARG A 15 -15.96 -14.31 14.76
N GLY A 16 -15.33 -15.49 14.75
CA GLY A 16 -15.99 -16.78 15.00
C GLY A 16 -16.47 -17.54 13.76
N THR A 17 -16.37 -16.94 12.56
CA THR A 17 -16.84 -17.58 11.31
C THR A 17 -15.78 -18.42 10.59
N GLY A 18 -14.51 -18.34 11.02
CA GLY A 18 -13.37 -18.95 10.33
C GLY A 18 -12.90 -18.19 9.08
N LEU A 19 -13.58 -17.11 8.68
CA LEU A 19 -13.25 -16.30 7.52
C LEU A 19 -12.01 -15.42 7.79
N ARG A 20 -10.96 -15.61 6.97
CA ARG A 20 -9.72 -14.80 6.95
C ARG A 20 -9.68 -13.95 5.71
N VAL A 21 -9.24 -12.71 5.85
CA VAL A 21 -9.24 -11.73 4.78
C VAL A 21 -8.21 -10.63 5.16
N LEU A 22 -7.62 -9.92 4.19
CA LEU A 22 -6.45 -9.06 4.40
C LEU A 22 -6.45 -7.86 3.46
N ALA A 23 -6.50 -6.63 4.00
CA ALA A 23 -6.44 -5.45 3.15
C ALA A 23 -5.00 -5.23 2.64
N VAL A 24 -4.82 -5.21 1.33
CA VAL A 24 -3.51 -4.97 0.71
C VAL A 24 -3.50 -3.55 0.15
N CYS A 25 -2.59 -2.72 0.67
CA CYS A 25 -2.41 -1.33 0.23
C CYS A 25 -1.06 -1.19 -0.49
N PRO A 26 -0.98 -1.54 -1.79
CA PRO A 26 0.26 -1.39 -2.51
C PRO A 26 0.55 0.08 -2.81
N GLY A 27 1.83 0.47 -2.71
CA GLY A 27 2.31 1.73 -3.28
C GLY A 27 2.60 1.56 -4.78
N ALA A 28 3.48 2.41 -5.33
CA ALA A 28 3.82 2.36 -6.75
C ALA A 28 4.23 0.93 -7.18
N THR A 29 3.51 0.36 -8.14
CA THR A 29 3.64 -1.03 -8.60
C THR A 29 4.02 -1.01 -10.07
N LYS A 30 4.94 -1.89 -10.50
CA LYS A 30 5.32 -2.03 -11.91
C LYS A 30 4.18 -2.72 -12.66
N THR A 31 3.31 -1.93 -13.27
CA THR A 31 2.26 -2.43 -14.17
C THR A 31 2.29 -1.61 -15.45
N GLU A 32 1.86 -2.21 -16.56
CA GLU A 32 1.71 -1.56 -17.88
C GLU A 32 0.85 -0.28 -17.82
N PHE A 33 0.01 -0.16 -16.78
CA PHE A 33 -0.79 1.03 -16.51
C PHE A 33 0.05 2.28 -16.24
N TYR A 34 1.21 2.16 -15.59
CA TYR A 34 2.09 3.31 -15.30
C TYR A 34 2.78 3.85 -16.55
N ASP A 35 3.10 2.95 -17.49
CA ASP A 35 3.79 3.30 -18.74
C ASP A 35 2.80 3.92 -19.74
N ALA A 36 1.57 3.42 -19.79
CA ALA A 36 0.50 3.99 -20.63
C ALA A 36 -0.02 5.35 -20.11
N ALA A 37 0.04 5.60 -18.81
CA ALA A 37 -0.49 6.82 -18.18
C ALA A 37 0.51 8.00 -18.16
N GLY A 38 1.69 7.88 -18.79
CA GLY A 38 2.72 8.94 -18.78
C GLY A 38 3.18 9.35 -17.37
N SER A 39 3.01 8.45 -16.40
CA SER A 39 3.08 8.73 -14.97
C SER A 39 4.45 8.39 -14.38
N GLU A 40 5.52 8.56 -15.15
CA GLU A 40 6.89 8.24 -14.73
C GLU A 40 7.33 9.03 -13.49
N THR A 41 6.73 10.19 -13.24
CA THR A 41 6.97 11.03 -12.06
C THR A 41 6.02 10.75 -10.88
N ALA A 42 4.96 9.97 -11.08
CA ALA A 42 3.96 9.70 -10.05
C ALA A 42 4.46 8.77 -8.93
N ASP A 43 5.60 8.10 -9.16
CA ASP A 43 6.27 7.31 -8.14
C ASP A 43 7.18 8.15 -7.23
N TYR A 44 7.42 9.44 -7.55
CA TYR A 44 8.34 10.32 -6.80
C TYR A 44 9.74 9.68 -6.61
N GLY A 45 10.19 8.87 -7.58
CA GLY A 45 11.45 8.12 -7.48
C GLY A 45 11.39 6.90 -6.54
N ALA A 46 10.20 6.50 -6.09
CA ALA A 46 10.02 5.32 -5.26
C ALA A 46 10.25 4.04 -6.07
N LYS A 47 10.98 3.10 -5.46
CA LYS A 47 11.19 1.77 -6.05
C LYS A 47 9.83 1.09 -6.24
N ARG A 48 9.45 0.91 -7.51
CA ARG A 48 8.23 0.19 -7.90
C ARG A 48 8.36 -1.30 -7.53
N VAL A 49 7.30 -1.84 -6.94
CA VAL A 49 7.20 -3.26 -6.56
C VAL A 49 6.56 -4.05 -7.70
N THR A 50 6.95 -5.31 -7.93
CA THR A 50 6.30 -6.12 -8.98
C THR A 50 4.97 -6.70 -8.49
N PRO A 51 3.99 -6.96 -9.37
CA PRO A 51 2.71 -7.56 -9.00
C PRO A 51 2.88 -8.91 -8.27
N GLU A 52 3.84 -9.72 -8.69
CA GLU A 52 4.14 -11.03 -8.10
C GLU A 52 4.56 -10.87 -6.64
N HIS A 53 5.33 -9.83 -6.33
CA HIS A 53 5.75 -9.53 -4.97
C HIS A 53 4.56 -9.07 -4.10
N VAL A 54 3.62 -8.30 -4.65
CA VAL A 54 2.40 -7.89 -3.94
C VAL A 54 1.55 -9.12 -3.60
N VAL A 55 1.32 -10.00 -4.58
CA VAL A 55 0.54 -11.23 -4.39
C VAL A 55 1.22 -12.16 -3.39
N LYS A 56 2.52 -12.39 -3.54
CA LYS A 56 3.29 -13.23 -2.60
C LYS A 56 3.19 -12.70 -1.17
N MET A 57 3.38 -11.39 -0.98
CA MET A 57 3.27 -10.78 0.35
C MET A 57 1.87 -10.92 0.95
N ALA A 58 0.82 -10.82 0.13
CA ALA A 58 -0.56 -10.98 0.56
C ALA A 58 -0.83 -12.42 1.05
N LEU A 59 -0.44 -13.42 0.26
CA LEU A 59 -0.60 -14.83 0.60
C LEU A 59 0.23 -15.21 1.85
N ASP A 60 1.51 -14.83 1.87
CA ASP A 60 2.40 -15.06 3.02
C ASP A 60 1.85 -14.41 4.31
N THR A 61 1.10 -13.30 4.19
CA THR A 61 0.50 -12.62 5.33
C THR A 61 -0.78 -13.33 5.78
N LEU A 62 -1.62 -13.79 4.85
CA LEU A 62 -2.83 -14.57 5.14
C LEU A 62 -2.50 -15.89 5.84
N ASP A 63 -1.38 -16.53 5.50
CA ASP A 63 -0.94 -17.79 6.09
C ASP A 63 -0.44 -17.66 7.53
N ARG A 64 -0.25 -16.44 8.03
CA ARG A 64 0.13 -16.22 9.43
C ARG A 64 -1.02 -16.57 10.36
N ARG A 65 -0.68 -17.28 11.44
CA ARG A 65 -1.61 -17.59 12.55
C ARG A 65 -2.27 -16.34 13.14
N SER A 66 -1.55 -15.22 13.16
CA SER A 66 -2.04 -13.90 13.58
C SER A 66 -1.69 -12.86 12.51
N ALA A 67 -2.41 -12.90 11.40
CA ALA A 67 -2.26 -11.91 10.33
C ALA A 67 -2.70 -10.51 10.79
N PRO A 68 -1.97 -9.43 10.45
CA PRO A 68 -2.45 -8.07 10.63
C PRO A 68 -3.65 -7.79 9.70
N PRO A 69 -4.52 -6.82 10.04
CA PRO A 69 -5.70 -6.49 9.23
C PRO A 69 -5.37 -5.84 7.88
N SER A 70 -4.15 -5.29 7.76
CA SER A 70 -3.68 -4.65 6.53
C SER A 70 -2.17 -4.79 6.35
N VAL A 71 -1.71 -4.86 5.10
CA VAL A 71 -0.30 -4.82 4.73
C VAL A 71 -0.03 -3.73 3.70
N ILE A 72 1.11 -3.05 3.83
CA ILE A 72 1.61 -2.04 2.90
C ILE A 72 2.88 -2.59 2.28
N THR A 73 2.91 -2.75 0.95
CA THR A 73 4.00 -3.44 0.25
C THR A 73 5.25 -2.57 0.10
N ASN A 74 5.08 -1.30 -0.25
CA ASN A 74 6.10 -0.25 -0.27
C ASN A 74 5.53 1.08 0.26
N GLY A 75 6.40 1.98 0.73
CA GLY A 75 5.97 3.27 1.28
C GLY A 75 5.54 3.23 2.77
N ARG A 76 5.79 2.13 3.50
CA ARG A 76 5.56 2.05 4.96
C ARG A 76 6.12 3.23 5.76
N PRO A 77 7.34 3.75 5.49
CA PRO A 77 7.86 4.92 6.21
C PRO A 77 7.01 6.17 6.02
N ILE A 78 6.47 6.39 4.82
CA ILE A 78 5.60 7.54 4.51
C ILE A 78 4.26 7.39 5.22
N ALA A 79 3.67 6.19 5.20
CA ALA A 79 2.44 5.90 5.93
C ALA A 79 2.61 6.11 7.45
N LEU A 80 3.77 5.73 8.00
CA LEU A 80 4.09 5.94 9.41
C LEU A 80 4.33 7.42 9.72
N ALA A 81 5.03 8.14 8.84
CA ALA A 81 5.20 9.59 8.95
C ALA A 81 3.84 10.30 8.99
N GLY A 82 2.86 9.85 8.20
CA GLY A 82 1.46 10.30 8.24
C GLY A 82 0.78 10.20 9.61
N LYS A 83 1.21 9.25 10.46
CA LYS A 83 0.67 9.05 11.80
C LYS A 83 1.38 9.88 12.87
N ILE A 84 2.64 10.26 12.63
CA ILE A 84 3.51 10.89 13.64
C ILE A 84 3.69 12.39 13.37
N LEU A 85 3.78 12.81 12.11
CA LEU A 85 4.05 14.19 11.72
C LEU A 85 2.75 14.96 11.44
N PRO A 86 2.70 16.27 11.78
CA PRO A 86 1.64 17.17 11.34
C PRO A 86 1.50 17.20 9.81
N ARG A 87 0.26 17.14 9.31
CA ARG A 87 -0.08 17.16 7.87
C ARG A 87 0.65 18.26 7.09
N ARG A 88 0.81 19.45 7.68
CA ARG A 88 1.50 20.60 7.08
C ARG A 88 2.95 20.31 6.70
N LEU A 89 3.68 19.52 7.49
CA LEU A 89 5.07 19.19 7.21
C LEU A 89 5.17 18.19 6.06
N ILE A 90 4.27 17.21 6.05
CA ILE A 90 4.18 16.19 5.00
C ILE A 90 3.88 16.86 3.66
N VAL A 91 2.88 17.75 3.60
CA VAL A 91 2.51 18.46 2.37
C VAL A 91 3.65 19.35 1.86
N ARG A 92 4.34 20.08 2.76
CA ARG A 92 5.51 20.90 2.37
C ARG A 92 6.66 20.07 1.82
N PHE A 93 6.91 18.90 2.41
CA PHE A 93 7.95 17.99 1.97
C PHE A 93 7.61 17.35 0.61
N MET A 94 6.39 16.84 0.45
CA MET A 94 5.88 16.29 -0.81
C MET A 94 5.91 17.34 -1.93
N GLY A 95 5.47 18.56 -1.66
CA GLY A 95 5.54 19.66 -2.63
C GLY A 95 6.97 20.06 -3.01
N ARG A 96 7.99 19.79 -2.17
CA ARG A 96 9.39 19.99 -2.53
C ARG A 96 9.94 18.85 -3.38
N MET A 97 9.50 17.61 -3.15
CA MET A 97 9.86 16.48 -4.02
C MET A 97 9.23 16.59 -5.40
N ALA A 98 7.99 17.06 -5.52
CA ALA A 98 7.30 17.21 -6.79
C ALA A 98 7.89 18.31 -7.72
N ARG A 99 8.74 19.20 -7.18
CA ARG A 99 9.39 20.29 -7.91
C ARG A 99 10.82 19.95 -8.34
N ARG A 100 11.29 18.73 -8.06
CA ARG A 100 12.56 18.19 -8.54
C ARG A 100 12.28 17.13 -9.58
#